data_AF-A0A097EQD8-F1
#
_entry.id   AF-A0A097EQD8-F1
#
_cell.length_a   1.000
_cell.length_b   1.000
_cell.length_c   1.000
_cell.angle_alpha   90.00
_cell.angle_beta   90.00
_cell.angle_gamma   90.00
#
_symmetry.space_group_name_H-M   'P 1'
#
loop_
_entity.id
_entity.type
_entity.pdbx_description
1 polymer ?
#
loop_
_entity_poly.entity_id
_entity_poly.type
_entity_poly.pdbx_seq_one_letter_code
_entity_poly.pdbx_strand_id
1 'polypeptide(L)'
;MSLKKIVIAAILLPTFCFASSWDDMWQTKDQQGMSHYDNGDAKSAAQAFENSDWKGASYYKAGDYQNAYNEFKKDNSAKGLYNQGNALTHIGDYDKAIDAYQKAIEKRPDFADAKNNLEIAKELDKQKDNQQNSQDNKDQQDQQDQQDQQDQQDQQDQQDQQDQQDQQDQQDQQDQQDQQDQQDQQDQQDQQDQQDQQDQQDSEDQAQQAEMDQRQKELDDKEANKLLAMVNDDPGGLLRHKFARDYQRMVGTKQ
;
A
#
# COMPACT_ATOMS: atom_id res chain seq x y z
N MET A 1 55.00 -9.51 69.26
CA MET A 1 53.92 -9.12 68.33
C MET A 1 54.02 -9.99 67.08
N SER A 2 53.11 -10.95 66.89
CA SER A 2 53.12 -11.83 65.71
C SER A 2 51.97 -11.44 64.79
N LEU A 3 52.29 -10.81 63.64
CA LEU A 3 51.31 -10.49 62.61
C LEU A 3 51.11 -11.72 61.72
N LYS A 4 49.90 -12.30 61.76
CA LYS A 4 49.45 -13.29 60.78
C LYS A 4 49.13 -12.56 59.47
N LYS A 5 49.91 -12.82 58.42
CA LYS A 5 49.62 -12.32 57.06
C LYS A 5 48.48 -13.16 56.47
N ILE A 6 47.35 -12.53 56.18
CA ILE A 6 46.24 -13.13 55.43
C ILE A 6 46.58 -12.98 53.94
N VAL A 7 46.80 -14.11 53.26
CA VAL A 7 46.95 -14.14 51.80
C VAL A 7 45.57 -14.37 51.21
N ILE A 8 45.01 -13.34 50.57
CA ILE A 8 43.78 -13.44 49.79
C ILE A 8 44.18 -13.92 48.39
N ALA A 9 43.91 -15.18 48.09
CA ALA A 9 44.06 -15.73 46.75
C ALA A 9 42.84 -15.31 45.90
N ALA A 10 43.03 -14.37 44.97
CA ALA A 10 42.03 -14.02 43.97
C ALA A 10 41.94 -15.16 42.94
N ILE A 11 40.88 -15.97 43.03
CA ILE A 11 40.58 -17.02 42.06
C ILE A 11 40.00 -16.36 40.80
N LEU A 12 40.85 -16.15 39.80
CA LEU A 12 40.43 -15.83 38.44
C LEU A 12 39.80 -17.09 37.82
N LEU A 13 38.48 -17.21 37.89
CA LEU A 13 37.77 -18.25 37.12
C LEU A 13 37.91 -17.91 35.63
N PRO A 14 38.45 -18.82 34.80
CA PRO A 14 38.48 -18.58 33.36
C PRO A 14 37.05 -18.50 32.85
N THR A 15 36.67 -17.34 32.33
CA THR A 15 35.43 -17.18 31.57
C THR A 15 35.56 -18.02 30.31
N PHE A 16 34.79 -19.09 30.19
CA PHE A 16 34.65 -19.80 28.92
C PHE A 16 33.99 -18.85 27.92
N CYS A 17 34.79 -18.27 27.02
CA CYS A 17 34.28 -17.53 25.89
C CYS A 17 33.86 -18.56 24.83
N PHE A 18 32.60 -18.97 24.84
CA PHE A 18 32.01 -19.68 23.71
C PHE A 18 31.73 -18.66 22.62
N ALA A 19 32.73 -18.33 21.81
CA ALA A 19 32.46 -17.77 20.49
C ALA A 19 31.88 -18.93 19.66
N SER A 20 30.64 -18.79 19.18
CA SER A 20 29.99 -19.76 18.28
C SER A 20 30.64 -19.74 16.90
N SER A 21 31.92 -20.10 16.83
CA SER A 21 32.77 -20.06 15.63
C SER A 21 32.92 -21.41 14.94
N TRP A 22 32.26 -22.46 15.44
CA TRP A 22 32.37 -23.80 14.86
C TRP A 22 31.71 -23.88 13.48
N ASP A 23 30.54 -23.29 13.24
CA ASP A 23 29.90 -23.34 11.91
C ASP A 23 30.62 -22.47 10.85
N ASP A 24 31.18 -21.33 11.26
CA ASP A 24 31.97 -20.44 10.41
C ASP A 24 33.32 -21.04 9.95
N MET A 25 33.77 -22.12 10.59
CA MET A 25 34.98 -22.82 10.16
C MET A 25 34.75 -23.78 8.99
N TRP A 26 33.51 -24.22 8.74
CA TRP A 26 33.22 -25.26 7.74
C TRP A 26 32.23 -24.80 6.67
N GLN A 27 31.41 -23.78 6.95
CA GLN A 27 30.46 -23.20 5.99
C GLN A 27 30.71 -21.72 5.78
N THR A 28 30.63 -21.28 4.53
CA THR A 28 30.63 -19.84 4.23
C THR A 28 29.31 -19.20 4.65
N LYS A 29 29.30 -17.90 4.94
CA LYS A 29 28.08 -17.14 5.24
C LYS A 29 27.00 -17.31 4.16
N ASP A 30 27.42 -17.36 2.90
CA ASP A 30 26.53 -17.63 1.78
C ASP A 30 25.94 -19.06 1.78
N GLN A 31 26.68 -20.08 2.25
CA GLN A 31 26.14 -21.44 2.40
C GLN A 31 25.09 -21.51 3.53
N GLN A 32 25.35 -20.82 4.65
CA GLN A 32 24.38 -20.68 5.74
C GLN A 32 23.11 -19.97 5.22
N GLY A 33 23.27 -18.88 4.46
CA GLY A 33 22.18 -18.15 3.84
C GLY A 33 21.35 -19.00 2.88
N MET A 34 21.99 -19.84 2.07
CA MET A 34 21.28 -20.75 1.17
C MET A 34 20.47 -21.80 1.94
N SER A 35 21.01 -22.34 3.05
CA SER A 35 20.26 -23.25 3.90
C SER A 35 18.99 -22.60 4.46
N HIS A 36 19.09 -21.35 4.94
CA HIS A 36 17.91 -20.59 5.35
C HIS A 36 16.92 -20.37 4.20
N TYR A 37 17.42 -20.02 3.01
CA TYR A 37 16.60 -19.76 1.82
C TYR A 37 15.82 -20.99 1.36
N ASP A 38 16.45 -22.16 1.39
CA ASP A 38 15.86 -23.46 1.01
C ASP A 38 14.86 -23.96 2.07
N ASN A 39 15.11 -23.66 3.34
CA ASN A 39 14.17 -23.92 4.44
C ASN A 39 12.97 -22.94 4.45
N GLY A 40 12.90 -22.01 3.50
CA GLY A 40 11.83 -21.01 3.39
C GLY A 40 12.02 -19.77 4.25
N ASP A 41 13.09 -19.69 5.04
CA ASP A 41 13.42 -18.53 5.87
C ASP A 41 14.22 -17.50 5.07
N ALA A 42 13.52 -16.78 4.20
CA ALA A 42 14.11 -15.76 3.34
C ALA A 42 14.70 -14.57 4.12
N LYS A 43 14.15 -14.26 5.31
CA LYS A 43 14.63 -13.14 6.13
C LYS A 43 15.98 -13.45 6.75
N SER A 44 16.15 -14.63 7.36
CA SER A 44 17.45 -15.06 7.88
C SER A 44 18.46 -15.27 6.76
N ALA A 45 18.01 -15.77 5.60
CA ALA A 45 18.86 -15.87 4.41
C ALA A 45 19.44 -14.51 4.00
N ALA A 46 18.60 -13.46 3.93
CA ALA A 46 19.06 -12.11 3.60
C ALA A 46 20.09 -11.56 4.60
N GLN A 47 19.98 -11.92 5.89
CA GLN A 47 20.95 -11.51 6.89
C GLN A 47 22.29 -12.25 6.76
N ALA A 48 22.24 -13.51 6.35
CA ALA A 48 23.42 -14.36 6.18
C ALA A 48 24.18 -14.10 4.87
N PHE A 49 23.50 -13.72 3.78
CA PHE A 49 24.18 -13.45 2.51
C PHE A 49 25.08 -12.21 2.56
N GLU A 50 26.31 -12.36 2.07
CA GLU A 50 27.23 -11.22 1.85
C GLU A 50 27.06 -10.62 0.46
N ASN A 51 26.73 -11.46 -0.53
CA ASN A 51 26.50 -11.01 -1.90
C ASN A 51 25.21 -10.17 -2.00
N SER A 52 25.32 -8.95 -2.52
CA SER A 52 24.17 -8.03 -2.63
C SER A 52 23.03 -8.55 -3.50
N ASP A 53 23.31 -9.25 -4.60
CA ASP A 53 22.23 -9.81 -5.44
C ASP A 53 21.43 -10.85 -4.67
N TRP A 54 22.10 -11.65 -3.84
CA TRP A 54 21.51 -12.75 -3.08
C TRP A 54 20.74 -12.26 -1.87
N LYS A 55 21.32 -11.27 -1.21
CA LYS A 55 20.69 -10.54 -0.14
C LYS A 55 19.42 -9.84 -0.64
N GLY A 56 19.52 -9.14 -1.76
CA GLY A 56 18.37 -8.48 -2.41
C GLY A 56 17.28 -9.47 -2.81
N ALA A 57 17.64 -10.59 -3.46
CA ALA A 57 16.67 -11.62 -3.83
C ALA A 57 15.99 -12.28 -2.60
N SER A 58 16.71 -12.40 -1.50
CA SER A 58 16.16 -12.94 -0.25
C SER A 58 15.22 -11.95 0.43
N TYR A 59 15.57 -10.66 0.49
CA TYR A 59 14.66 -9.61 0.95
C TYR A 59 13.40 -9.54 0.08
N TYR A 60 13.55 -9.65 -1.25
CA TYR A 60 12.44 -9.68 -2.18
C TYR A 60 11.48 -10.84 -1.88
N LYS A 61 12.02 -12.06 -1.73
CA LYS A 61 11.24 -13.25 -1.37
C LYS A 61 10.59 -13.12 0.03
N ALA A 62 11.19 -12.36 0.93
CA ALA A 62 10.62 -12.07 2.25
C ALA A 62 9.52 -10.98 2.22
N GLY A 63 9.23 -10.39 1.06
CA GLY A 63 8.29 -9.26 0.91
C GLY A 63 8.87 -7.91 1.36
N ASP A 64 10.16 -7.86 1.70
CA ASP A 64 10.86 -6.64 2.09
C ASP A 64 11.44 -5.94 0.86
N TYR A 65 10.55 -5.42 0.02
CA TYR A 65 10.89 -4.85 -1.28
C TYR A 65 11.78 -3.62 -1.15
N GLN A 66 11.66 -2.84 -0.07
CA GLN A 66 12.48 -1.66 0.17
C GLN A 66 13.95 -2.04 0.39
N ASN A 67 14.22 -3.04 1.24
CA ASN A 67 15.58 -3.54 1.42
C ASN A 67 16.08 -4.29 0.18
N ALA A 68 15.21 -5.00 -0.53
CA ALA A 68 15.55 -5.63 -1.79
C ALA A 68 16.06 -4.60 -2.81
N TYR A 69 15.31 -3.50 -3.00
CA TYR A 69 15.68 -2.40 -3.87
C TYR A 69 17.03 -1.79 -3.48
N ASN A 70 17.26 -1.53 -2.18
CA ASN A 70 18.53 -0.97 -1.69
C ASN A 70 19.74 -1.85 -2.03
N GLU A 71 19.57 -3.17 -2.01
CA GLU A 71 20.61 -4.11 -2.41
C GLU A 71 20.77 -4.17 -3.94
N PHE A 72 19.69 -4.21 -4.70
CA PHE A 72 19.73 -4.26 -6.17
C PHE A 72 20.29 -2.99 -6.82
N LYS A 73 20.16 -1.83 -6.17
CA LYS A 73 20.79 -0.56 -6.62
C LYS A 73 22.31 -0.63 -6.74
N LYS A 74 22.94 -1.60 -6.09
CA LYS A 74 24.39 -1.79 -6.14
C LYS A 74 24.84 -2.40 -7.48
N ASP A 75 23.92 -3.01 -8.24
CA ASP A 75 24.20 -3.56 -9.57
C ASP A 75 23.48 -2.75 -10.68
N ASN A 76 24.28 -2.18 -11.58
CA ASN A 76 23.81 -1.42 -12.75
C ASN A 76 23.86 -2.25 -14.05
N SER A 77 23.98 -3.58 -13.95
CA SER A 77 23.80 -4.49 -15.09
C SER A 77 22.34 -4.46 -15.58
N ALA A 78 22.07 -4.98 -16.78
CA ALA A 78 20.70 -5.13 -17.25
C ALA A 78 19.83 -5.91 -16.25
N LYS A 79 20.39 -6.95 -15.63
CA LYS A 79 19.71 -7.77 -14.63
C LYS A 79 19.49 -7.01 -13.31
N GLY A 80 20.49 -6.28 -12.83
CA GLY A 80 20.36 -5.45 -11.62
C GLY A 80 19.26 -4.41 -11.76
N LEU A 81 19.19 -3.73 -12.91
CA LEU A 81 18.12 -2.78 -13.24
C LEU A 81 16.74 -3.45 -13.34
N TYR A 82 16.65 -4.63 -13.94
CA TYR A 82 15.42 -5.41 -13.94
C TYR A 82 14.96 -5.77 -12.51
N ASN A 83 15.88 -6.23 -11.66
CA ASN A 83 15.58 -6.55 -10.26
C ASN A 83 15.18 -5.30 -9.46
N GLN A 84 15.78 -4.13 -9.75
CA GLN A 84 15.34 -2.86 -9.19
C GLN A 84 13.91 -2.53 -9.61
N GLY A 85 13.58 -2.68 -10.91
CA GLY A 85 12.23 -2.48 -11.44
C GLY A 85 11.20 -3.37 -10.76
N ASN A 86 11.51 -4.65 -10.58
CA ASN A 86 10.66 -5.61 -9.88
C ASN A 86 10.37 -5.14 -8.44
N ALA A 87 11.42 -4.77 -7.69
CA ALA A 87 11.25 -4.29 -6.32
C ALA A 87 10.44 -2.99 -6.25
N LEU A 88 10.68 -2.05 -7.15
CA LEU A 88 9.94 -0.78 -7.24
C LEU A 88 8.47 -0.99 -7.61
N THR A 89 8.18 -1.97 -8.45
CA THR A 89 6.80 -2.32 -8.84
C THR A 89 6.01 -2.76 -7.59
N HIS A 90 6.57 -3.64 -6.77
CA HIS A 90 5.93 -4.06 -5.51
C HIS A 90 5.91 -2.97 -4.41
N ILE A 91 6.81 -1.97 -4.49
CA ILE A 91 6.75 -0.77 -3.62
C ILE A 91 5.59 0.15 -4.02
N GLY A 92 5.07 0.06 -5.26
CA GLY A 92 4.07 0.98 -5.80
C GLY A 92 4.65 2.26 -6.40
N ASP A 93 5.98 2.30 -6.59
CA ASP A 93 6.71 3.39 -7.25
C ASP A 93 6.87 3.05 -8.74
N TYR A 94 5.75 3.04 -9.45
CA TYR A 94 5.64 2.55 -10.82
C TYR A 94 6.44 3.41 -11.81
N ASP A 95 6.47 4.73 -11.63
CA ASP A 95 7.33 5.65 -12.38
C ASP A 95 8.80 5.20 -12.41
N LYS A 96 9.37 4.95 -11.22
CA LYS A 96 10.77 4.51 -11.13
C LYS A 96 10.95 3.07 -11.62
N ALA A 97 9.94 2.23 -11.44
CA ALA A 97 9.98 0.87 -11.98
C ALA A 97 10.08 0.89 -13.52
N ILE A 98 9.25 1.70 -14.17
CA ILE A 98 9.23 1.92 -15.63
C ILE A 98 10.61 2.37 -16.12
N ASP A 99 11.20 3.39 -15.49
CA ASP A 99 12.55 3.86 -15.83
C ASP A 99 13.62 2.77 -15.67
N ALA A 100 13.55 1.99 -14.58
CA ALA A 100 14.49 0.89 -14.34
C ALA A 100 14.38 -0.21 -15.41
N TYR A 101 13.17 -0.60 -15.81
CA TYR A 101 12.95 -1.57 -16.88
C TYR A 101 13.41 -1.05 -18.24
N GLN A 102 13.15 0.21 -18.56
CA GLN A 102 13.63 0.83 -19.80
C GLN A 102 15.16 0.78 -19.88
N LYS A 103 15.86 1.17 -18.80
CA LYS A 103 17.33 1.08 -18.71
C LYS A 103 17.84 -0.36 -18.82
N ALA A 104 17.10 -1.33 -18.28
CA ALA A 104 17.44 -2.75 -18.43
C ALA A 104 17.35 -3.19 -19.91
N ILE A 105 16.30 -2.76 -20.62
CA ILE A 105 16.08 -3.05 -22.04
C ILE A 105 17.11 -2.34 -22.93
N GLU A 106 17.51 -1.11 -22.60
CA GLU A 106 18.58 -0.40 -23.29
C GLU A 106 19.90 -1.18 -23.27
N LYS A 107 20.24 -1.75 -22.10
CA LYS A 107 21.45 -2.58 -21.95
C LYS A 107 21.32 -3.95 -22.60
N ARG A 108 20.11 -4.51 -22.60
CA ARG A 108 19.81 -5.83 -23.17
C ARG A 108 18.50 -5.78 -23.97
N PRO A 109 18.56 -5.45 -25.28
CA PRO A 109 17.36 -5.27 -26.10
C PRO A 109 16.50 -6.53 -26.27
N ASP A 110 17.04 -7.72 -26.03
CA ASP A 110 16.35 -9.01 -26.08
C ASP A 110 15.83 -9.48 -24.69
N PHE A 111 15.86 -8.62 -23.68
CA PHE A 111 15.38 -8.94 -22.32
C PHE A 111 13.85 -9.03 -22.27
N ALA A 112 13.30 -10.18 -22.65
CA ALA A 112 11.86 -10.43 -22.72
C ALA A 112 11.14 -10.19 -21.39
N ASP A 113 11.69 -10.65 -20.26
CA ASP A 113 11.04 -10.46 -18.95
C ASP A 113 10.94 -8.97 -18.58
N ALA A 114 11.99 -8.16 -18.85
CA ALA A 114 11.96 -6.72 -18.58
C ALA A 114 10.92 -6.00 -19.44
N LYS A 115 10.71 -6.45 -20.69
CA LYS A 115 9.63 -5.89 -21.55
C LYS A 115 8.25 -6.24 -21.03
N ASN A 116 8.04 -7.48 -20.60
CA ASN A 116 6.76 -7.90 -20.03
C ASN A 116 6.44 -7.11 -18.75
N ASN A 117 7.40 -7.04 -17.82
CA ASN A 117 7.20 -6.33 -16.56
C ASN A 117 7.09 -4.81 -16.75
N LEU A 118 7.71 -4.24 -17.79
CA LEU A 118 7.48 -2.84 -18.16
C LEU A 118 6.01 -2.56 -18.51
N GLU A 119 5.39 -3.43 -19.31
CA GLU A 119 3.97 -3.26 -19.68
C GLU A 119 3.05 -3.43 -18.46
N ILE A 120 3.37 -4.38 -17.57
CA ILE A 120 2.66 -4.54 -16.29
C ILE A 120 2.79 -3.27 -15.43
N ALA A 121 4.00 -2.73 -15.30
CA ALA A 121 4.23 -1.52 -14.49
C ALA A 121 3.49 -0.29 -15.05
N LYS A 122 3.42 -0.12 -16.37
CA LYS A 122 2.63 0.95 -17.00
C LYS A 122 1.12 0.78 -16.76
N GLU A 123 0.62 -0.44 -16.78
CA GLU A 123 -0.79 -0.70 -16.50
C GLU A 123 -1.13 -0.39 -15.04
N LEU A 124 -0.25 -0.79 -14.11
CA LEU A 124 -0.38 -0.46 -12.68
C LEU A 124 -0.33 1.06 -12.44
N ASP A 125 0.56 1.76 -13.14
CA ASP A 125 0.67 3.23 -13.07
C ASP A 125 -0.62 3.91 -13.53
N LYS A 126 -1.15 3.49 -14.68
CA LYS A 126 -2.42 3.99 -15.21
C LYS A 126 -3.60 3.70 -14.27
N GLN A 127 -3.63 2.53 -13.64
CA GLN A 127 -4.67 2.19 -12.67
C GLN A 127 -4.60 3.10 -11.43
N LYS A 128 -3.40 3.38 -10.94
CA LYS A 128 -3.16 4.30 -9.83
C LYS A 128 -3.63 5.72 -10.15
N ASP A 129 -3.32 6.22 -11.35
CA ASP A 129 -3.76 7.55 -11.80
C ASP A 129 -5.30 7.65 -11.90
N ASN A 130 -5.95 6.60 -12.40
CA ASN A 130 -7.41 6.55 -12.48
C ASN A 130 -8.06 6.58 -11.08
N GLN A 131 -7.49 5.85 -10.11
CA GLN A 131 -7.97 5.86 -8.73
C GLN A 131 -7.84 7.25 -8.09
N GLN A 132 -6.74 7.97 -8.32
CA GLN A 132 -6.54 9.31 -7.78
C GLN A 132 -7.52 10.33 -8.40
N ASN A 133 -7.70 10.31 -9.72
CA ASN A 133 -8.65 11.22 -10.39
C ASN A 133 -10.12 10.95 -10.02
N SER A 134 -10.49 9.71 -9.75
CA SER A 134 -11.84 9.38 -9.25
C SER A 134 -12.09 9.88 -7.82
N GLN A 135 -11.03 10.09 -7.03
CA GLN A 135 -11.12 10.61 -5.67
C GLN A 135 -11.16 12.15 -5.67
N ASP A 136 -10.34 12.80 -6.49
CA ASP A 136 -10.29 14.27 -6.59
C ASP A 136 -11.58 14.88 -7.18
N ASN A 137 -12.28 14.17 -8.08
CA ASN A 137 -13.58 14.62 -8.60
C ASN A 137 -14.69 14.57 -7.54
N LYS A 138 -14.59 13.71 -6.52
CA LYS A 138 -15.58 13.64 -5.43
C LYS A 138 -15.42 14.76 -4.43
N ASP A 139 -14.19 15.10 -4.06
CA ASP A 139 -13.92 16.22 -3.15
C ASP A 139 -14.39 17.57 -3.72
N GLN A 140 -14.49 17.69 -5.05
CA GLN A 140 -15.08 18.86 -5.71
C GLN A 140 -16.61 18.81 -5.75
N GLN A 141 -17.21 17.63 -5.91
CA GLN A 141 -18.67 17.47 -5.98
C GLN A 141 -19.31 17.65 -4.58
N ASP A 142 -18.70 17.10 -3.53
CA ASP A 142 -19.13 17.29 -2.14
C ASP A 142 -19.06 18.76 -1.68
N GLN A 143 -18.12 19.54 -2.23
CA GLN A 143 -18.04 20.98 -1.98
C GLN A 143 -19.12 21.77 -2.71
N GLN A 144 -19.60 21.26 -3.85
CA GLN A 144 -20.64 21.92 -4.64
C GLN A 144 -22.02 21.66 -4.04
N ASP A 145 -22.27 20.43 -3.57
CA ASP A 145 -23.54 20.06 -2.92
C ASP A 145 -23.72 20.76 -1.55
N GLN A 146 -22.63 21.01 -0.80
CA GLN A 146 -22.69 21.83 0.41
C GLN A 146 -23.02 23.31 0.12
N GLN A 147 -22.67 23.80 -1.05
CA GLN A 147 -22.94 25.18 -1.44
C GLN A 147 -24.41 25.34 -1.86
N ASP A 148 -24.97 24.36 -2.58
CA ASP A 148 -26.36 24.36 -3.01
C ASP A 148 -27.35 24.16 -1.83
N GLN A 149 -26.97 23.41 -0.78
CA GLN A 149 -27.78 23.32 0.45
C GLN A 149 -27.81 24.64 1.24
N GLN A 150 -26.72 25.41 1.21
CA GLN A 150 -26.65 26.70 1.90
C GLN A 150 -27.51 27.76 1.19
N ASP A 151 -27.53 27.76 -0.15
CA ASP A 151 -28.34 28.66 -0.97
C ASP A 151 -29.87 28.36 -0.89
N GLN A 152 -30.26 27.12 -0.59
CA GLN A 152 -31.66 26.78 -0.33
C GLN A 152 -32.15 27.23 1.05
N GLN A 153 -31.29 27.15 2.07
CA GLN A 153 -31.61 27.65 3.42
C GLN A 153 -31.80 29.18 3.44
N ASP A 154 -30.96 29.92 2.71
CA ASP A 154 -31.04 31.38 2.59
C ASP A 154 -32.28 31.87 1.80
N GLN A 155 -32.89 31.02 0.96
CA GLN A 155 -34.15 31.32 0.28
C GLN A 155 -35.38 31.09 1.17
N GLN A 156 -35.34 30.08 2.04
CA GLN A 156 -36.42 29.80 3.00
C GLN A 156 -36.53 30.93 4.05
N ASP A 157 -35.39 31.42 4.57
CA ASP A 157 -35.35 32.54 5.52
C ASP A 157 -35.84 33.89 4.93
N GLN A 158 -35.81 34.04 3.60
CA GLN A 158 -36.36 35.22 2.92
C GLN A 158 -37.87 35.15 2.71
N GLN A 159 -38.44 33.95 2.57
CA GLN A 159 -39.89 33.75 2.49
C GLN A 159 -40.57 33.99 3.85
N ASP A 160 -39.98 33.50 4.94
CA ASP A 160 -40.50 33.72 6.30
C ASP A 160 -40.50 35.20 6.74
N GLN A 161 -39.62 36.02 6.16
CA GLN A 161 -39.62 37.48 6.40
C GLN A 161 -40.68 38.23 5.58
N GLN A 162 -41.15 37.65 4.47
CA GLN A 162 -42.21 38.25 3.66
C GLN A 162 -43.60 37.98 4.26
N ASP A 163 -43.82 36.79 4.83
CA ASP A 163 -45.08 36.45 5.49
C ASP A 163 -45.33 37.19 6.81
N GLN A 164 -44.28 37.68 7.48
CA GLN A 164 -44.42 38.57 8.64
C GLN A 164 -44.80 40.02 8.27
N GLN A 165 -44.69 40.41 6.99
CA GLN A 165 -45.08 41.76 6.54
C GLN A 165 -46.55 41.85 6.09
N ASP A 166 -47.19 40.74 5.72
CA ASP A 166 -48.59 40.72 5.29
C ASP A 166 -49.61 40.53 6.43
N GLN A 167 -49.17 40.27 7.67
CA GLN A 167 -50.06 40.19 8.84
C GLN A 167 -50.46 41.54 9.46
N GLN A 168 -50.08 42.68 8.87
CA GLN A 168 -50.46 44.00 9.40
C GLN A 168 -51.69 44.67 8.79
N ASP A 169 -52.30 44.10 7.75
CA ASP A 169 -53.51 44.67 7.12
C ASP A 169 -54.58 43.60 6.84
N GLN A 170 -55.28 43.13 7.87
CA GLN A 170 -56.66 42.63 7.77
C GLN A 170 -57.29 42.33 9.15
N GLN A 171 -57.87 43.36 9.76
CA GLN A 171 -58.97 43.20 10.72
C GLN A 171 -60.28 43.39 9.96
N ASP A 172 -60.92 42.29 9.55
CA ASP A 172 -62.38 42.12 9.41
C ASP A 172 -62.71 40.93 8.48
N GLN A 173 -62.63 39.69 9.00
CA GLN A 173 -63.44 38.53 8.59
C GLN A 173 -63.08 37.29 9.43
N GLN A 174 -63.78 37.09 10.55
CA GLN A 174 -63.37 36.17 11.62
C GLN A 174 -64.11 34.81 11.63
N ASP A 175 -64.70 34.35 10.52
CA ASP A 175 -65.40 33.05 10.47
C ASP A 175 -64.96 32.13 9.31
N GLN A 176 -63.90 32.48 8.56
CA GLN A 176 -63.27 31.59 7.56
C GLN A 176 -61.79 31.26 7.87
N GLN A 177 -61.19 31.92 8.86
CA GLN A 177 -59.75 31.82 9.18
C GLN A 177 -59.36 30.51 9.89
N ASP A 178 -60.24 29.95 10.72
CA ASP A 178 -59.94 28.70 11.46
C ASP A 178 -59.83 27.44 10.57
N GLN A 179 -60.40 27.47 9.35
CA GLN A 179 -60.20 26.39 8.37
C GLN A 179 -58.94 26.59 7.54
N GLN A 180 -58.49 27.84 7.35
CA GLN A 180 -57.31 28.18 6.55
C GLN A 180 -56.02 27.95 7.36
N ASP A 181 -56.01 28.31 8.66
CA ASP A 181 -54.88 28.06 9.56
C ASP A 181 -54.64 26.56 9.83
N GLN A 182 -55.69 25.73 9.82
CA GLN A 182 -55.55 24.27 9.90
C GLN A 182 -55.04 23.67 8.59
N GLN A 183 -55.36 24.29 7.45
CA GLN A 183 -54.91 23.85 6.14
C GLN A 183 -53.43 24.24 5.92
N ASP A 184 -53.02 25.43 6.35
CA ASP A 184 -51.63 25.91 6.28
C ASP A 184 -50.71 25.12 7.23
N GLN A 185 -51.17 24.73 8.43
CA GLN A 185 -50.42 23.82 9.31
C GLN A 185 -50.30 22.41 8.72
N GLN A 186 -51.33 21.94 8.00
CA GLN A 186 -51.27 20.65 7.29
C GLN A 186 -50.31 20.72 6.10
N ASP A 187 -50.33 21.80 5.33
CA ASP A 187 -49.45 22.00 4.17
C ASP A 187 -47.99 22.16 4.59
N GLN A 188 -47.70 22.80 5.73
CA GLN A 188 -46.33 22.85 6.29
C GLN A 188 -45.86 21.47 6.78
N GLN A 189 -46.73 20.69 7.42
CA GLN A 189 -46.40 19.36 7.90
C GLN A 189 -46.20 18.37 6.74
N ASP A 190 -47.03 18.47 5.68
CA ASP A 190 -46.90 17.68 4.44
C ASP A 190 -45.66 18.07 3.63
N GLN A 191 -45.20 19.33 3.70
CA GLN A 191 -43.92 19.75 3.11
C GLN A 191 -42.72 19.21 3.91
N GLN A 192 -42.79 19.24 5.24
CA GLN A 192 -41.72 18.73 6.11
C GLN A 192 -41.58 17.20 6.00
N ASP A 193 -42.70 16.47 5.95
CA ASP A 193 -42.73 15.02 5.73
C ASP A 193 -42.26 14.61 4.31
N GLN A 194 -42.44 15.49 3.31
CA GLN A 194 -41.87 15.30 1.96
C GLN A 194 -40.36 15.54 1.95
N GLN A 195 -39.89 16.56 2.67
CA GLN A 195 -38.46 16.89 2.78
C GLN A 195 -37.70 15.79 3.54
N ASP A 196 -38.24 15.29 4.66
CA ASP A 196 -37.67 14.16 5.42
C ASP A 196 -37.64 12.85 4.61
N GLN A 197 -38.64 12.63 3.74
CA GLN A 197 -38.64 11.49 2.81
C GLN A 197 -37.59 11.62 1.71
N GLN A 198 -37.35 12.85 1.24
CA GLN A 198 -36.36 13.15 0.21
C GLN A 198 -34.94 13.04 0.78
N ASP A 199 -34.71 13.55 1.99
CA ASP A 199 -33.43 13.41 2.71
C ASP A 199 -33.11 11.94 3.05
N GLN A 200 -34.12 11.12 3.37
CA GLN A 200 -33.94 9.68 3.55
C GLN A 200 -33.59 8.97 2.23
N GLN A 201 -34.22 9.36 1.12
CA GLN A 201 -33.90 8.82 -0.20
C GLN A 201 -32.49 9.19 -0.65
N ASP A 202 -32.09 10.46 -0.49
CA ASP A 202 -30.74 10.93 -0.82
C ASP A 202 -29.68 10.26 0.06
N SER A 203 -29.99 10.01 1.34
CA SER A 203 -29.10 9.27 2.25
C SER A 203 -28.94 7.80 1.84
N GLU A 204 -30.01 7.14 1.40
CA GLU A 204 -29.97 5.76 0.90
C GLU A 204 -29.23 5.64 -0.44
N ASP A 205 -29.41 6.61 -1.34
CA ASP A 205 -28.71 6.65 -2.63
C ASP A 205 -27.21 6.97 -2.44
N GLN A 206 -26.85 7.87 -1.53
CA GLN A 206 -25.45 8.11 -1.16
C GLN A 206 -24.80 6.87 -0.52
N ALA A 207 -25.53 6.14 0.34
CA ALA A 207 -25.04 4.91 0.94
C ALA A 207 -24.83 3.80 -0.12
N GLN A 208 -25.75 3.66 -1.07
CA GLN A 208 -25.62 2.72 -2.19
C GLN A 208 -24.46 3.10 -3.13
N GLN A 209 -24.30 4.39 -3.42
CA GLN A 209 -23.20 4.92 -4.23
C GLN A 209 -21.85 4.61 -3.56
N ALA A 210 -21.72 4.90 -2.26
CA ALA A 210 -20.51 4.61 -1.49
C ALA A 210 -20.19 3.10 -1.44
N GLU A 211 -21.21 2.23 -1.34
CA GLU A 211 -21.01 0.78 -1.37
C GLU A 211 -20.57 0.28 -2.76
N MET A 212 -21.13 0.85 -3.83
CA MET A 212 -20.71 0.57 -5.21
C MET A 212 -19.27 1.01 -5.47
N ASP A 213 -18.87 2.16 -4.95
CA ASP A 213 -17.52 2.69 -5.06
C ASP A 213 -16.49 1.85 -4.30
N GLN A 214 -16.82 1.42 -3.08
CA GLN A 214 -15.99 0.49 -2.32
C GLN A 214 -15.81 -0.82 -3.09
N ARG A 215 -16.89 -1.34 -3.67
CA ARG A 215 -16.86 -2.55 -4.48
C ARG A 215 -16.03 -2.38 -5.76
N GLN A 216 -16.09 -1.22 -6.41
CA GLN A 216 -15.26 -0.90 -7.56
C GLN A 216 -13.77 -0.84 -7.17
N LYS A 217 -13.45 -0.17 -6.06
CA LYS A 217 -12.08 -0.11 -5.53
C LYS A 217 -11.53 -1.48 -5.18
N GLU A 218 -12.34 -2.35 -4.57
CA GLU A 218 -11.95 -3.74 -4.29
C GLU A 218 -11.67 -4.54 -5.57
N LEU A 219 -12.41 -4.30 -6.65
CA LEU A 219 -12.17 -4.93 -7.95
C LEU A 219 -10.87 -4.44 -8.57
N ASP A 220 -10.62 -3.14 -8.53
CA ASP A 220 -9.39 -2.52 -9.04
C ASP A 220 -8.17 -3.02 -8.25
N ASP A 221 -8.25 -3.07 -6.93
CA ASP A 221 -7.20 -3.59 -6.06
C ASP A 221 -6.95 -5.09 -6.32
N LYS A 222 -8.00 -5.87 -6.60
CA LYS A 222 -7.86 -7.28 -6.97
C LYS A 222 -7.19 -7.44 -8.33
N GLU A 223 -7.47 -6.56 -9.28
CA GLU A 223 -6.81 -6.53 -10.58
C GLU A 223 -5.34 -6.15 -10.46
N ALA A 224 -5.02 -5.11 -9.68
CA ALA A 224 -3.66 -4.70 -9.38
C ALA A 224 -2.86 -5.83 -8.73
N ASN A 225 -3.43 -6.52 -7.73
CA ASN A 225 -2.81 -7.68 -7.10
C ASN A 225 -2.56 -8.83 -8.08
N LYS A 226 -3.47 -9.04 -9.03
CA LYS A 226 -3.30 -10.04 -10.09
C LYS A 226 -2.15 -9.66 -11.02
N LEU A 227 -2.03 -8.38 -11.40
CA LEU A 227 -0.94 -7.86 -12.21
C LEU A 227 0.41 -7.95 -11.49
N LEU A 228 0.46 -7.60 -10.20
CA LEU A 228 1.64 -7.76 -9.36
C LEU A 228 2.10 -9.23 -9.31
N ALA A 229 1.17 -10.18 -9.25
CA ALA A 229 1.51 -11.60 -9.29
C ALA A 229 2.05 -12.08 -10.66
N MET A 230 1.88 -11.30 -11.73
CA MET A 230 2.44 -11.61 -13.06
C MET A 230 3.87 -11.07 -13.25
N VAL A 231 4.33 -10.15 -12.40
CA VAL A 231 5.71 -9.67 -12.41
C VAL A 231 6.60 -10.88 -12.10
N ASN A 232 7.40 -11.32 -13.09
CA ASN A 232 8.15 -12.58 -12.96
C ASN A 232 9.19 -12.48 -11.81
N ASP A 233 8.91 -13.23 -10.74
CA ASP A 233 9.40 -13.05 -9.37
C ASP A 233 10.64 -13.88 -9.00
N ASP A 234 11.50 -14.27 -9.95
CA ASP A 234 12.70 -15.06 -9.63
C ASP A 234 14.04 -14.28 -9.69
N PRO A 235 14.22 -13.18 -8.93
CA PRO A 235 15.56 -12.59 -8.80
C PRO A 235 16.55 -13.57 -8.14
N GLY A 236 16.03 -14.61 -7.46
CA GLY A 236 16.75 -15.70 -6.83
C GLY A 236 17.08 -16.89 -7.73
N GLY A 237 16.67 -16.94 -9.01
CA GLY A 237 16.88 -18.12 -9.85
C GLY A 237 18.36 -18.44 -10.06
N LEU A 238 19.17 -17.38 -10.13
CA LEU A 238 20.62 -17.51 -10.15
C LEU A 238 21.22 -18.06 -8.85
N LEU A 239 20.55 -17.90 -7.70
CA LEU A 239 21.00 -18.51 -6.43
C LEU A 239 21.10 -20.02 -6.64
N ARG A 240 19.98 -20.64 -7.01
CA ARG A 240 19.87 -22.10 -7.16
C ARG A 240 20.89 -22.63 -8.16
N HIS A 241 21.03 -21.98 -9.31
CA HIS A 241 21.97 -22.43 -10.34
C HIS A 241 23.43 -22.32 -9.94
N LYS A 242 23.85 -21.23 -9.28
CA LYS A 242 25.24 -21.09 -8.85
C LYS A 242 25.58 -22.07 -7.73
N PHE A 243 24.71 -22.23 -6.73
CA PHE A 243 24.92 -23.20 -5.66
C PHE A 243 24.96 -24.63 -6.19
N ALA A 244 24.08 -24.99 -7.12
CA ALA A 244 24.14 -26.29 -7.79
C ALA A 244 25.50 -26.55 -8.47
N ARG A 245 26.02 -25.54 -9.19
CA ARG A 245 27.33 -25.63 -9.84
C ARG A 245 28.49 -25.70 -8.83
N ASP A 246 28.47 -24.86 -7.81
CA ASP A 246 29.54 -24.79 -6.82
C ASP A 246 29.57 -26.07 -5.95
N TYR A 247 28.39 -26.64 -5.64
CA TYR A 247 28.26 -27.97 -5.03
C TYR A 247 28.83 -29.08 -5.93
N GLN A 248 28.48 -29.10 -7.22
CA GLN A 248 29.03 -30.07 -8.18
C GLN A 248 30.56 -30.01 -8.27
N ARG A 249 31.16 -28.81 -8.19
CA ARG A 249 32.63 -28.65 -8.16
C ARG A 249 33.27 -29.23 -6.90
N MET A 250 32.64 -29.02 -5.74
CA MET A 250 33.14 -29.55 -4.46
C MET A 250 33.04 -31.08 -4.37
N VAL A 251 32.00 -31.67 -4.96
CA VAL A 251 31.79 -33.13 -4.96
C VAL A 251 32.59 -33.82 -6.08
N GLY A 252 32.68 -33.19 -7.26
CA GLY A 252 33.38 -33.74 -8.43
C GLY A 252 34.90 -33.73 -8.36
N THR A 253 35.50 -33.02 -7.39
CA THR A 253 36.96 -32.99 -7.15
C THR A 253 37.45 -34.09 -6.20
N LYS A 254 36.57 -35.00 -5.76
CA LYS A 254 36.89 -36.11 -4.82
C LYS A 254 37.01 -37.50 -5.49
N GLN A 255 37.29 -37.58 -6.79
CA GLN A 255 37.58 -38.86 -7.47
C GLN A 255 39.03 -38.94 -7.94
#